data_AF-A0A1I1ZXI5-F1
#
_entry.id   AF-A0A1I1ZXI5-F1
#
_cell.length_a   1.000
_cell.length_b   1.000
_cell.length_c   1.000
_cell.angle_alpha   90.00
_cell.angle_beta   90.00
_cell.angle_gamma   90.00
#
_symmetry.space_group_name_H-M   'P 1'
#
loop_
_entity.id
_entity.type
_entity.pdbx_description
1 polymer ?
#
loop_
_entity_poly.entity_id
_entity_poly.type
_entity_poly.pdbx_seq_one_letter_code
_entity_poly.pdbx_strand_id
1 'polypeptide(L)'
;MTVISSITVERVMDHALAEFAAGHGVEFRHVRLERGRHRSQPMLVAPGGAAVIREWIEKIERSGRPWLTPMRTRTLAPADEARPAERDFEHHIELRSEPSRVAVILALTDLLQVSGAGLCRDPRPIIVQRCPDTDPDAALASLATLSAALRGLGLEFVSIRRWVVRHDSNPGWDDGWLTEARVPENPPRVIDGALRRGMPATFRPVPGGREIEQLLTFDPALKQFGNAYRPGEPVFADPPTGRRWRAARETRMNELLTVLGGSRWAEHLVLRGSAVMRAWVGADARRPGDLDFVVTPSNITSDSRAARDLLDGIKAAASEAGLRPGEAGESAIWTYERADGRRLVIPFSTPDLPDGSVQIDVVFGERLPIEPEPVALPGVPALILAATAELSLAWKLLWLATDRYPQGKDLYDAALLAEHTTVDVELVRDLLLPELGDEALEFSAATPLSWHDVDWDNFVAEYPGVPGDAVHWQRRLALALDRE
;
A
#
# COMPACT_ATOMS: atom_id res chain seq x y z
N MET A 1 -30.68 24.71 -22.96
CA MET A 1 -29.81 24.70 -21.75
C MET A 1 -29.27 26.10 -21.55
N THR A 2 -29.29 26.63 -20.33
CA THR A 2 -28.62 27.90 -20.01
C THR A 2 -27.12 27.70 -20.16
N VAL A 3 -26.46 28.56 -20.94
CA VAL A 3 -24.98 28.54 -21.05
C VAL A 3 -24.42 28.88 -19.68
N ILE A 4 -23.46 28.10 -19.21
CA ILE A 4 -22.75 28.34 -17.94
C ILE A 4 -21.25 28.38 -18.19
N SER A 5 -20.55 29.11 -17.35
CA SER A 5 -19.11 29.22 -17.36
C SER A 5 -18.56 28.91 -15.99
N SER A 6 -17.36 28.34 -15.94
CA SER A 6 -16.70 28.05 -14.67
C SER A 6 -15.24 28.46 -14.68
N ILE A 7 -14.76 28.84 -13.50
CA ILE A 7 -13.40 29.32 -13.24
C ILE A 7 -12.84 28.50 -12.08
N THR A 8 -11.84 27.66 -12.33
CA THR A 8 -11.03 27.00 -11.31
C THR A 8 -10.01 27.99 -10.76
N VAL A 9 -9.76 27.97 -9.44
CA VAL A 9 -8.80 28.89 -8.79
C VAL A 9 -7.69 28.15 -8.02
N GLU A 10 -6.53 28.80 -7.87
CA GLU A 10 -5.28 28.15 -7.43
C GLU A 10 -5.22 27.76 -5.94
N ARG A 11 -5.71 28.61 -5.05
CA ARG A 11 -5.45 28.49 -3.60
C ARG A 11 -6.73 28.44 -2.78
N VAL A 12 -6.73 27.51 -1.82
CA VAL A 12 -7.89 27.17 -1.01
C VAL A 12 -7.95 28.02 0.25
N MET A 13 -8.99 28.85 0.33
CA MET A 13 -9.74 29.08 1.56
C MET A 13 -11.21 28.80 1.19
N ASP A 14 -11.64 27.53 1.22
CA ASP A 14 -12.95 27.10 0.69
C ASP A 14 -14.10 27.96 1.24
N HIS A 15 -14.02 28.32 2.52
CA HIS A 15 -14.98 29.21 3.15
C HIS A 15 -14.97 30.62 2.55
N ALA A 16 -13.79 31.22 2.35
CA ALA A 16 -13.68 32.56 1.78
C ALA A 16 -14.10 32.61 0.30
N LEU A 17 -13.87 31.54 -0.47
CA LEU A 17 -14.36 31.45 -1.84
C LEU A 17 -15.88 31.25 -1.90
N ALA A 18 -16.44 30.42 -1.01
CA ALA A 18 -17.88 30.25 -0.89
C ALA A 18 -18.58 31.56 -0.49
N GLU A 19 -18.03 32.31 0.46
CA GLU A 19 -18.51 33.65 0.83
C GLU A 19 -18.40 34.64 -0.33
N PHE A 20 -17.28 34.64 -1.06
CA PHE A 20 -17.10 35.47 -2.24
C PHE A 20 -18.15 35.16 -3.31
N ALA A 21 -18.38 33.87 -3.59
CA ALA A 21 -19.38 33.40 -4.54
C ALA A 21 -20.80 33.86 -4.15
N ALA A 22 -21.18 33.65 -2.89
CA ALA A 22 -22.47 34.05 -2.34
C ALA A 22 -22.68 35.57 -2.42
N GLY A 23 -21.68 36.36 -2.02
CA GLY A 23 -21.74 37.83 -2.08
C GLY A 23 -21.83 38.39 -3.50
N HIS A 24 -21.56 37.57 -4.51
CA HIS A 24 -21.54 37.98 -5.91
C HIS A 24 -22.55 37.23 -6.79
N GLY A 25 -23.44 36.43 -6.19
CA GLY A 25 -24.53 35.74 -6.90
C GLY A 25 -24.09 34.64 -7.86
N VAL A 26 -22.96 33.99 -7.59
CA VAL A 26 -22.46 32.83 -8.36
C VAL A 26 -22.38 31.59 -7.48
N GLU A 27 -22.41 30.42 -8.12
CA GLU A 27 -22.33 29.13 -7.44
C GLU A 27 -20.86 28.81 -7.12
N PHE A 28 -20.61 28.30 -5.92
CA PHE A 28 -19.34 27.69 -5.53
C PHE A 28 -19.44 26.18 -5.68
N ARG A 29 -18.43 25.57 -6.30
CA ARG A 29 -18.26 24.12 -6.37
C ARG A 29 -16.88 23.73 -5.89
N HIS A 30 -16.80 22.57 -5.25
CA HIS A 30 -15.54 21.98 -4.82
C HIS A 30 -15.39 20.59 -5.41
N VAL A 31 -14.69 20.51 -6.54
CA VAL A 31 -14.39 19.23 -7.17
C VAL A 31 -13.16 18.63 -6.50
N ARG A 32 -13.25 17.38 -6.07
CA ARG A 32 -12.11 16.63 -5.53
C ARG A 32 -11.67 15.57 -6.53
N LEU A 33 -10.42 15.65 -6.98
CA LEU A 33 -9.81 14.61 -7.82
C LEU A 33 -9.54 13.37 -6.96
N GLU A 34 -9.65 12.19 -7.57
CA GLU A 34 -9.30 10.92 -6.93
C GLU A 34 -7.86 10.92 -6.42
N ARG A 35 -6.92 11.41 -7.24
CA ARG A 35 -5.48 11.47 -6.99
C ARG A 35 -4.82 12.71 -7.66
N GLY A 36 -3.50 12.82 -7.57
CA GLY A 36 -2.70 13.86 -8.21
C GLY A 36 -2.25 14.97 -7.28
N ARG A 37 -1.34 15.83 -7.76
CA ARG A 37 -0.68 16.88 -6.95
C ARG A 37 -1.66 17.94 -6.44
N HIS A 38 -2.70 18.24 -7.22
CA HIS A 38 -3.70 19.26 -6.92
C HIS A 38 -5.10 18.65 -6.79
N ARG A 39 -5.31 17.81 -5.76
CA ARG A 39 -6.60 17.11 -5.56
C ARG A 39 -7.80 18.03 -5.34
N SER A 40 -7.58 19.22 -4.77
CA SER A 40 -8.62 20.20 -4.49
C SER A 40 -8.80 21.15 -5.66
N GLN A 41 -10.02 21.20 -6.23
CA GLN A 41 -10.38 22.04 -7.37
C GLN A 41 -11.56 22.94 -6.99
N PRO A 42 -11.31 24.06 -6.27
CA PRO A 42 -12.34 25.04 -5.97
C PRO A 42 -12.71 25.82 -7.24
N MET A 43 -14.01 26.02 -7.46
CA MET A 43 -14.54 26.61 -8.69
C MET A 43 -15.66 27.63 -8.41
N LEU A 44 -15.67 28.69 -9.22
CA LEU A 44 -16.82 29.58 -9.37
C LEU A 44 -17.59 29.19 -10.63
N VAL A 45 -18.91 29.07 -10.54
CA VAL A 45 -19.80 28.78 -11.66
C VAL A 45 -20.79 29.92 -11.84
N ALA A 46 -20.77 30.54 -13.01
CA ALA A 46 -21.59 31.70 -13.36
C ALA A 46 -22.47 31.40 -14.58
N PRO A 47 -23.71 31.92 -14.63
CA PRO A 47 -24.51 31.86 -15.84
C PRO A 47 -23.92 32.76 -16.93
N GLY A 48 -23.88 32.27 -18.17
CA GLY A 48 -23.39 32.99 -19.34
C GLY A 48 -22.19 32.33 -20.02
N GLY A 49 -21.80 32.91 -21.16
CA GLY A 49 -20.74 32.39 -22.03
C GLY A 49 -19.38 33.05 -21.84
N ALA A 50 -18.52 32.99 -22.87
CA ALA A 50 -17.14 33.48 -22.81
C ALA A 50 -16.99 34.98 -22.45
N ALA A 51 -18.01 35.82 -22.73
CA ALA A 51 -18.00 37.22 -22.31
C ALA A 51 -18.06 37.37 -20.79
N VAL A 52 -18.84 36.52 -20.12
CA VAL A 52 -18.96 36.49 -18.65
C VAL A 52 -17.64 36.04 -18.04
N ILE A 53 -16.93 35.07 -18.62
CA ILE A 53 -15.58 34.68 -18.14
C ILE A 53 -14.65 35.89 -18.10
N ARG A 54 -14.59 36.70 -19.16
CA ARG A 54 -13.71 37.88 -19.20
C ARG A 54 -14.07 38.89 -18.11
N GLU A 55 -15.36 39.19 -17.95
CA GLU A 55 -15.83 40.08 -16.89
C GLU A 55 -15.42 39.59 -15.50
N TRP A 56 -15.54 38.27 -15.25
CA TRP A 56 -15.16 37.68 -13.98
C TRP A 56 -13.65 37.64 -13.76
N ILE A 57 -12.84 37.35 -14.78
CA ILE A 57 -11.37 37.43 -14.69
C ILE A 57 -10.98 38.85 -14.28
N GLU A 58 -11.47 39.88 -14.98
CA GLU A 58 -11.17 41.27 -14.63
C GLU A 58 -11.65 41.63 -13.22
N LYS A 59 -12.83 41.14 -12.80
CA LYS A 59 -13.37 41.38 -11.46
C LYS A 59 -12.51 40.73 -10.38
N ILE A 60 -12.03 39.52 -10.64
CA ILE A 60 -11.11 38.78 -9.79
C ILE A 60 -9.78 39.52 -9.68
N GLU A 61 -9.18 39.94 -10.80
CA GLU A 61 -7.95 40.73 -10.83
C GLU A 61 -8.09 42.05 -10.07
N ARG A 62 -9.20 42.78 -10.29
CA ARG A 62 -9.52 44.03 -9.60
C ARG A 62 -9.74 43.86 -8.09
N SER A 63 -10.08 42.66 -7.63
CA SER A 63 -10.26 42.39 -6.20
C SER A 63 -8.94 42.43 -5.41
N GLY A 64 -7.80 42.27 -6.10
CA GLY A 64 -6.47 42.28 -5.49
C GLY A 64 -6.21 41.14 -4.51
N ARG A 65 -7.01 40.06 -4.56
CA ARG A 65 -6.93 38.91 -3.63
C ARG A 65 -5.96 37.86 -4.17
N PRO A 66 -4.78 37.65 -3.55
CA PRO A 66 -3.75 36.75 -4.09
C PRO A 66 -4.13 35.25 -4.05
N TRP A 67 -5.18 34.89 -3.30
CA TRP A 67 -5.68 33.52 -3.22
C TRP A 67 -6.71 33.20 -4.31
N LEU A 68 -7.21 34.22 -5.03
CA LEU A 68 -8.24 34.09 -6.05
C LEU A 68 -7.60 34.16 -7.45
N THR A 69 -6.56 33.38 -7.72
CA THR A 69 -5.93 33.36 -9.06
C THR A 69 -6.68 32.40 -9.98
N PRO A 70 -7.24 32.84 -11.13
CA PRO A 70 -7.86 31.93 -12.11
C PRO A 70 -6.81 31.02 -12.73
N MET A 71 -7.06 29.71 -12.69
CA MET A 71 -6.16 28.69 -13.26
C MET A 71 -6.68 28.13 -14.57
N ARG A 72 -7.97 27.81 -14.59
CA ARG A 72 -8.63 27.24 -15.76
C ARG A 72 -10.01 27.84 -15.90
N THR A 73 -10.37 28.25 -17.11
CA THR A 73 -11.69 28.78 -17.41
C THR A 73 -12.32 28.02 -18.56
N ARG A 74 -13.62 27.75 -18.44
CA ARG A 74 -14.36 26.95 -19.41
C ARG A 74 -15.79 27.41 -19.56
N THR A 75 -16.35 27.21 -20.75
CA THR A 75 -17.76 27.51 -21.06
C THR A 75 -18.44 26.23 -21.52
N LEU A 76 -19.66 25.99 -21.06
CA LEU A 76 -20.48 24.88 -21.54
C LEU A 76 -20.70 25.04 -23.04
N ALA A 77 -20.28 24.06 -23.83
CA ALA A 77 -20.51 24.02 -25.26
C ALA A 77 -22.00 23.74 -25.51
N PRO A 78 -22.73 24.55 -26.30
CA PRO A 78 -23.99 24.11 -26.87
C PRO A 78 -23.75 22.86 -27.71
N ALA A 79 -24.73 21.96 -27.80
CA ALA A 79 -24.59 20.69 -28.53
C ALA A 79 -24.11 20.90 -29.99
N ASP A 80 -24.50 22.03 -30.59
CA ASP A 80 -24.40 22.26 -32.04
C ASP A 80 -23.53 23.48 -32.44
N GLU A 81 -22.83 24.16 -31.50
CA GLU A 81 -22.15 25.45 -31.77
C GLU A 81 -20.62 25.47 -31.55
N ALA A 82 -19.95 24.33 -31.46
CA ALA A 82 -18.49 24.35 -31.41
C ALA A 82 -17.95 24.93 -32.73
N ARG A 83 -17.31 26.11 -32.66
CA ARG A 83 -16.78 26.76 -33.87
C ARG A 83 -15.54 25.99 -34.32
N PRO A 84 -15.25 25.88 -35.63
CA PRO A 84 -14.08 25.14 -36.15
C PRO A 84 -12.71 25.58 -35.61
N ALA A 85 -12.64 26.74 -34.96
CA ALA A 85 -11.41 27.28 -34.36
C ALA A 85 -11.19 26.80 -32.90
N GLU A 86 -12.16 26.16 -32.25
CA GLU A 86 -12.01 25.64 -30.90
C GLU A 86 -11.28 24.30 -30.92
N ARG A 87 -10.28 24.16 -30.06
CA ARG A 87 -9.36 23.01 -30.04
C ARG A 87 -9.24 22.33 -28.68
N ASP A 88 -9.78 22.90 -27.60
CA ASP A 88 -9.61 22.33 -26.26
C ASP A 88 -10.97 22.03 -25.62
N PHE A 89 -11.25 20.75 -25.41
CA PHE A 89 -12.52 20.27 -24.87
C PHE A 89 -12.34 19.48 -23.57
N GLU A 90 -13.35 19.55 -22.71
CA GLU A 90 -13.49 18.68 -21.55
C GLU A 90 -14.88 18.05 -21.51
N HIS A 91 -14.95 16.75 -21.28
CA HIS A 91 -16.22 16.07 -21.08
C HIS A 91 -16.41 15.72 -19.62
N HIS A 92 -17.57 16.03 -19.08
CA HIS A 92 -17.98 15.72 -17.72
C HIS A 92 -19.14 14.73 -17.78
N ILE A 93 -18.94 13.51 -17.30
CA ILE A 93 -19.94 12.46 -17.23
C ILE A 93 -20.25 12.23 -15.74
N GLU A 94 -21.38 12.72 -15.28
CA GLU A 94 -21.83 12.53 -13.89
C GLU A 94 -22.49 11.16 -13.76
N LEU A 95 -21.96 10.31 -12.88
CA LEU A 95 -22.48 8.97 -12.63
C LEU A 95 -23.58 8.99 -11.56
N ARG A 96 -24.51 8.03 -11.62
CA ARG A 96 -25.59 7.88 -10.63
C ARG A 96 -25.05 7.49 -9.26
N SER A 97 -24.08 6.58 -9.23
CA SER A 97 -23.46 6.01 -8.02
C SER A 97 -22.01 5.66 -8.29
N GLU A 98 -21.24 5.47 -7.23
CA GLU A 98 -19.89 4.93 -7.34
C GLU A 98 -19.93 3.44 -7.68
N PRO A 99 -18.98 2.94 -8.50
CA PRO A 99 -18.84 1.51 -8.70
C PRO A 99 -18.40 0.85 -7.39
N SER A 100 -19.11 -0.19 -6.97
CA SER A 100 -18.78 -0.94 -5.74
C SER A 100 -18.04 -2.25 -6.02
N ARG A 101 -18.24 -2.85 -7.19
CA ARG A 101 -17.58 -4.12 -7.57
C ARG A 101 -16.14 -3.87 -8.01
N VAL A 102 -15.19 -4.60 -7.45
CA VAL A 102 -13.76 -4.42 -7.76
C VAL A 102 -13.48 -4.60 -9.25
N ALA A 103 -14.07 -5.62 -9.89
CA ALA A 103 -13.89 -5.83 -11.33
C ALA A 103 -14.33 -4.62 -12.19
N VAL A 104 -15.38 -3.91 -11.77
CA VAL A 104 -15.86 -2.70 -12.44
C VAL A 104 -14.93 -1.52 -12.17
N ILE A 105 -14.46 -1.37 -10.93
CA ILE A 105 -13.49 -0.33 -10.55
C ILE A 105 -12.22 -0.48 -11.40
N LEU A 106 -11.66 -1.69 -11.51
CA LEU A 106 -10.44 -1.94 -12.29
C LEU A 106 -10.63 -1.67 -13.78
N ALA A 107 -11.72 -2.18 -14.36
CA ALA A 107 -12.04 -1.93 -15.77
C ALA A 107 -12.28 -0.44 -16.04
N LEU A 108 -12.87 0.27 -15.08
CA LEU A 108 -13.02 1.72 -15.14
C LEU A 108 -11.65 2.41 -15.11
N THR A 109 -10.77 2.09 -14.16
CA THR A 109 -9.42 2.66 -14.08
C THR A 109 -8.65 2.50 -15.39
N ASP A 110 -8.65 1.29 -15.98
CA ASP A 110 -7.98 1.02 -17.25
C ASP A 110 -8.59 1.83 -18.40
N LEU A 111 -9.92 1.90 -18.46
CA LEU A 111 -10.64 2.69 -19.46
C LEU A 111 -10.32 4.19 -19.34
N LEU A 112 -10.28 4.72 -18.12
CA LEU A 112 -10.01 6.14 -17.87
C LEU A 112 -8.60 6.51 -18.32
N GLN A 113 -7.61 5.67 -18.01
CA GLN A 113 -6.22 5.89 -18.40
C GLN A 113 -6.05 5.99 -19.92
N VAL A 114 -6.63 5.07 -20.70
CA VAL A 114 -6.50 5.09 -22.17
C VAL A 114 -7.35 6.18 -22.83
N SER A 115 -8.37 6.68 -22.13
CA SER A 115 -9.29 7.69 -22.65
C SER A 115 -8.87 9.13 -22.35
N GLY A 116 -7.75 9.34 -21.66
CA GLY A 116 -7.34 10.68 -21.18
C GLY A 116 -8.36 11.24 -20.18
N ALA A 117 -8.94 10.37 -19.35
CA ALA A 117 -9.97 10.70 -18.39
C ALA A 117 -9.55 10.36 -16.95
N GLY A 118 -10.20 10.98 -15.98
CA GLY A 118 -10.00 10.72 -14.57
C GLY A 118 -11.28 10.87 -13.77
N LEU A 119 -11.33 10.23 -12.60
CA LEU A 119 -12.46 10.31 -11.68
C LEU A 119 -12.31 11.50 -10.71
N CYS A 120 -13.43 12.19 -10.47
CA CYS A 120 -13.58 13.26 -9.49
C CYS A 120 -14.88 13.09 -8.68
N ARG A 121 -15.06 13.88 -7.63
CA ARG A 121 -16.29 13.92 -6.80
C ARG A 121 -16.80 15.36 -6.61
N ASP A 122 -18.09 15.60 -6.87
CA ASP A 122 -18.87 16.83 -6.53
C ASP A 122 -20.38 16.71 -6.83
N PRO A 123 -21.28 16.56 -5.83
CA PRO A 123 -21.18 15.66 -4.68
C PRO A 123 -21.21 14.16 -5.11
N ARG A 124 -21.49 13.89 -6.39
CA ARG A 124 -21.47 12.56 -7.02
C ARG A 124 -20.15 12.32 -7.73
N PRO A 125 -19.81 11.06 -8.04
CA PRO A 125 -18.74 10.73 -8.98
C PRO A 125 -18.93 11.37 -10.36
N ILE A 126 -17.90 12.02 -10.86
CA ILE A 126 -17.84 12.64 -12.19
C ILE A 126 -16.59 12.13 -12.89
N ILE A 127 -16.75 11.55 -14.08
CA ILE A 127 -15.63 11.26 -14.97
C ILE A 127 -15.36 12.51 -15.81
N VAL A 128 -14.12 12.96 -15.79
CA VAL A 128 -13.66 14.12 -16.54
C VAL A 128 -12.65 13.66 -17.59
N GLN A 129 -13.00 13.79 -18.86
CA GLN A 129 -12.12 13.52 -19.99
C GLN A 129 -11.50 14.82 -20.51
N ARG A 130 -10.18 14.84 -20.73
CA ARG A 130 -9.49 15.94 -21.41
C ARG A 130 -9.31 15.61 -22.89
N CYS A 131 -9.57 16.57 -23.75
CA CYS A 131 -9.31 16.50 -25.19
C CYS A 131 -8.58 17.78 -25.63
N PRO A 132 -7.29 17.93 -25.30
CA PRO A 132 -6.49 19.08 -25.72
C PRO A 132 -6.18 19.00 -27.22
N ASP A 133 -6.06 20.16 -27.87
CA ASP A 133 -5.74 20.33 -29.29
C ASP A 133 -6.52 19.39 -30.26
N THR A 134 -7.79 19.11 -29.94
CA THR A 134 -8.69 18.22 -30.66
C THR A 134 -9.79 19.03 -31.34
N ASP A 135 -10.11 18.74 -32.60
CA ASP A 135 -11.25 19.39 -33.26
C ASP A 135 -12.61 18.92 -32.69
N PRO A 136 -13.70 19.67 -32.91
CA PRO A 136 -15.00 19.35 -32.31
C PRO A 136 -15.55 17.97 -32.63
N ASP A 137 -15.34 17.47 -33.86
CA ASP A 137 -15.89 16.19 -34.32
C ASP A 137 -15.11 15.04 -33.69
N ALA A 138 -13.78 15.15 -33.65
CA ALA A 138 -12.92 14.19 -32.95
C ALA A 138 -13.20 14.15 -31.45
N ALA A 139 -13.42 15.30 -30.80
CA ALA A 139 -13.80 15.36 -29.39
C ALA A 139 -15.15 14.66 -29.14
N LEU A 140 -16.14 14.88 -30.02
CA LEU A 140 -17.44 14.24 -29.92
C LEU A 140 -17.34 12.71 -30.13
N ALA A 141 -16.54 12.25 -31.08
CA ALA A 141 -16.29 10.83 -31.31
C ALA A 141 -15.59 10.17 -30.10
N SER A 142 -14.65 10.89 -29.48
CA SER A 142 -13.99 10.45 -28.24
C SER A 142 -14.99 10.31 -27.08
N LEU A 143 -15.86 11.30 -26.87
CA LEU A 143 -16.93 11.23 -25.87
C LEU A 143 -17.88 10.06 -26.14
N ALA A 144 -18.29 9.84 -27.39
CA ALA A 144 -19.17 8.74 -27.76
C ALA A 144 -18.54 7.38 -27.45
N THR A 145 -17.25 7.24 -27.75
CA THR A 145 -16.46 6.02 -27.46
C THR A 145 -16.37 5.76 -25.96
N LEU A 146 -15.96 6.75 -25.17
CA LEU A 146 -15.89 6.65 -23.72
C LEU A 146 -17.26 6.34 -23.10
N SER A 147 -18.31 7.06 -23.54
CA SER A 147 -19.68 6.84 -23.05
C SER A 147 -20.21 5.44 -23.36
N ALA A 148 -19.90 4.89 -24.53
CA ALA A 148 -20.29 3.53 -24.90
C ALA A 148 -19.55 2.49 -24.03
N ALA A 149 -18.25 2.66 -23.83
CA ALA A 149 -17.45 1.77 -22.99
C ALA A 149 -17.92 1.81 -21.52
N LEU A 150 -18.18 2.99 -20.97
CA LEU A 150 -18.71 3.17 -19.61
C LEU A 150 -20.08 2.50 -19.42
N ARG A 151 -20.98 2.58 -20.41
CA ARG A 151 -22.25 1.83 -20.39
C ARG A 151 -22.03 0.33 -20.48
N GLY A 152 -21.02 -0.11 -21.23
CA GLY A 152 -20.59 -1.52 -21.27
C GLY A 152 -20.16 -2.07 -19.91
N LEU A 153 -19.64 -1.20 -19.03
CA LEU A 153 -19.33 -1.54 -17.63
C LEU A 153 -20.56 -1.52 -16.70
N GLY A 154 -21.76 -1.21 -17.22
CA GLY A 154 -22.99 -1.11 -16.44
C GLY A 154 -23.16 0.20 -15.67
N LEU A 155 -22.37 1.23 -15.97
CA LEU A 155 -22.46 2.51 -15.27
C LEU A 155 -23.61 3.37 -15.82
N GLU A 156 -24.44 3.90 -14.91
CA GLU A 156 -25.54 4.79 -15.25
C GLU A 156 -25.15 6.26 -15.13
N PHE A 157 -25.59 7.07 -16.09
CA PHE A 157 -25.27 8.51 -16.13
C PHE A 157 -26.46 9.33 -15.67
N VAL A 158 -26.18 10.37 -14.89
CA VAL A 158 -27.13 11.43 -14.55
C VAL A 158 -27.10 12.52 -15.62
N SER A 159 -25.90 12.95 -16.00
CA SER A 159 -25.72 14.02 -16.98
C SER A 159 -24.40 13.88 -17.73
N ILE A 160 -24.38 14.37 -18.97
CA ILE A 160 -23.16 14.55 -19.76
C ILE A 160 -23.07 16.01 -20.15
N ARG A 161 -21.92 16.65 -19.91
CA ARG A 161 -21.65 18.04 -20.26
C ARG A 161 -20.34 18.12 -21.04
N ARG A 162 -20.35 18.86 -22.15
CA ARG A 162 -19.15 19.21 -22.90
C ARG A 162 -18.78 20.66 -22.61
N TRP A 163 -17.53 20.88 -22.28
CA TRP A 163 -16.97 22.20 -22.00
C TRP A 163 -15.93 22.53 -23.06
N VAL A 164 -15.88 23.80 -23.45
CA VAL A 164 -14.76 24.37 -24.20
C VAL A 164 -13.84 25.06 -23.21
N VAL A 165 -12.57 24.64 -23.15
CA VAL A 165 -11.55 25.33 -22.35
C VAL A 165 -11.22 26.63 -23.05
N ARG A 166 -11.32 27.74 -22.32
CA ARG A 166 -11.05 29.09 -22.84
C ARG A 166 -9.66 29.57 -22.48
N HIS A 167 -9.18 29.15 -21.32
CA HIS A 167 -7.87 29.47 -20.83
C HIS A 167 -7.44 28.40 -19.83
N ASP A 168 -6.20 27.97 -19.92
CA ASP A 168 -5.52 27.14 -18.92
C ASP A 168 -4.12 27.72 -18.72
N SER A 169 -3.89 28.37 -17.58
CA SER A 169 -2.60 29.00 -17.26
C SER A 169 -1.60 28.01 -16.65
N ASN A 170 -2.03 26.80 -16.31
CA ASN A 170 -1.16 25.80 -15.69
C ASN A 170 -1.64 24.38 -16.04
N PRO A 171 -1.23 23.84 -17.20
CA PRO A 171 -1.56 22.48 -17.61
C PRO A 171 -1.12 21.41 -16.61
N GLY A 172 -0.07 21.67 -15.81
CA GLY A 172 0.43 20.77 -14.77
C GLY A 172 -0.51 20.63 -13.55
N TRP A 173 -1.65 21.32 -13.54
CA TRP A 173 -2.66 21.15 -12.51
C TRP A 173 -3.24 19.73 -12.45
N ASP A 174 -3.19 19.00 -13.58
CA ASP A 174 -3.63 17.62 -13.69
C ASP A 174 -2.47 16.62 -13.44
N ASP A 175 -1.28 17.08 -13.03
CA ASP A 175 -0.10 16.24 -12.79
C ASP A 175 -0.38 15.17 -11.71
N GLY A 176 -0.09 13.92 -12.05
CA GLY A 176 -0.35 12.77 -11.18
C GLY A 176 -1.82 12.34 -11.12
N TRP A 177 -2.73 13.04 -11.80
CA TRP A 177 -4.14 12.66 -11.87
C TRP A 177 -4.44 11.80 -13.10
N LEU A 178 -4.23 12.35 -14.30
CA LEU A 178 -4.48 11.65 -15.57
C LEU A 178 -3.33 10.71 -15.96
N THR A 179 -2.11 11.07 -15.60
CA THR A 179 -0.90 10.27 -15.82
C THR A 179 -0.27 9.90 -14.48
N GLU A 180 0.12 8.64 -14.33
CA GLU A 180 0.86 8.21 -13.14
C GLU A 180 2.30 8.70 -13.22
N ALA A 181 2.62 9.73 -12.43
CA ALA A 181 4.01 10.11 -12.19
C ALA A 181 4.49 9.38 -10.93
N ARG A 182 5.28 8.31 -11.10
CA ARG A 182 5.96 7.64 -9.98
C ARG A 182 7.37 8.19 -9.86
N VAL A 183 7.68 8.83 -8.75
CA VAL A 183 9.06 9.14 -8.36
C VAL A 183 9.48 8.04 -7.38
N PRO A 184 10.55 7.27 -7.64
CA PRO A 184 11.08 6.32 -6.67
C PRO A 184 11.51 7.05 -5.41
N GLU A 185 10.90 6.72 -4.26
CA GLU A 185 11.08 7.51 -3.03
C GLU A 185 12.38 7.21 -2.29
N ASN A 186 13.02 6.05 -2.50
CA ASN A 186 14.23 5.69 -1.76
C ASN A 186 15.22 4.84 -2.59
N PRO A 187 16.42 5.39 -2.91
CA PRO A 187 17.46 4.56 -3.52
C PRO A 187 18.04 3.56 -2.50
N PRO A 188 18.38 2.33 -2.94
CA PRO A 188 18.97 1.31 -2.08
C PRO A 188 20.30 1.76 -1.48
N ARG A 189 20.52 1.44 -0.20
CA ARG A 189 21.74 1.81 0.55
C ARG A 189 22.56 0.56 0.91
N VAL A 190 23.85 0.60 0.59
CA VAL A 190 24.82 -0.45 0.94
C VAL A 190 25.30 -0.26 2.38
N ILE A 191 25.55 -1.36 3.11
CA ILE A 191 26.11 -1.31 4.47
C ILE A 191 27.56 -0.80 4.41
N ASP A 192 27.84 0.35 5.04
CA ASP A 192 29.20 0.89 5.23
C ASP A 192 29.67 0.86 6.70
N GLY A 193 30.95 1.18 6.93
CA GLY A 193 31.57 1.14 8.25
C GLY A 193 31.09 2.22 9.24
N ALA A 194 30.63 3.37 8.76
CA ALA A 194 30.13 4.46 9.60
C ALA A 194 28.72 4.18 10.11
N LEU A 195 27.90 3.50 9.29
CA LEU A 195 26.53 3.07 9.60
C LEU A 195 26.45 2.03 10.73
N ARG A 196 27.53 1.29 11.03
CA ARG A 196 27.53 0.30 12.12
C ARG A 196 27.39 0.91 13.51
N ARG A 197 27.75 2.18 13.69
CA ARG A 197 27.59 2.86 14.99
C ARG A 197 26.12 3.21 15.22
N GLY A 198 25.57 2.76 16.36
CA GLY A 198 24.18 3.03 16.74
C GLY A 198 23.16 2.00 16.24
N MET A 199 23.61 0.90 15.63
CA MET A 199 22.76 -0.22 15.26
C MET A 199 22.50 -1.13 16.48
N PRO A 200 21.35 -1.84 16.55
CA PRO A 200 21.03 -2.75 17.64
C PRO A 200 21.97 -3.96 17.68
N ALA A 201 22.04 -4.66 18.82
CA ALA A 201 22.88 -5.87 18.99
C ALA A 201 22.49 -7.02 18.05
N THR A 202 21.27 -6.96 17.52
CA THR A 202 20.71 -7.87 16.51
C THR A 202 21.13 -7.51 15.08
N PHE A 203 21.80 -6.38 14.84
CA PHE A 203 22.34 -6.03 13.53
C PHE A 203 23.60 -6.86 13.22
N ARG A 204 23.42 -7.97 12.48
CA ARG A 204 24.49 -8.94 12.19
C ARG A 204 24.55 -9.29 10.70
N PRO A 205 25.25 -8.51 9.87
CA PRO A 205 25.48 -8.85 8.48
C PRO A 205 26.36 -10.11 8.37
N VAL A 206 26.17 -10.86 7.29
CA VAL A 206 26.97 -12.03 6.92
C VAL A 206 28.43 -11.57 6.71
N PRO A 207 29.41 -12.22 7.36
CA PRO A 207 30.82 -11.91 7.16
C PRO A 207 31.25 -12.35 5.76
N GLY A 208 31.96 -11.50 5.00
CA GLY A 208 32.40 -11.89 3.64
C GLY A 208 33.07 -10.82 2.79
N GLY A 209 33.13 -9.56 3.26
CA GLY A 209 33.80 -8.50 2.51
C GLY A 209 33.13 -8.24 1.16
N ARG A 210 33.91 -8.15 0.08
CA ARG A 210 33.42 -7.77 -1.26
C ARG A 210 32.70 -8.90 -2.01
N GLU A 211 32.72 -10.14 -1.51
CA GLU A 211 32.11 -11.30 -2.18
C GLU A 211 30.64 -11.51 -1.80
N ILE A 212 30.16 -10.77 -0.78
CA ILE A 212 28.81 -10.82 -0.27
C ILE A 212 28.30 -9.39 -0.13
N GLU A 213 27.25 -9.07 -0.88
CA GLU A 213 26.57 -7.80 -0.77
C GLU A 213 25.31 -7.95 0.07
N GLN A 214 25.12 -7.03 1.01
CA GLN A 214 23.89 -6.88 1.77
C GLN A 214 23.50 -5.41 1.82
N LEU A 215 22.25 -5.15 1.44
CA LEU A 215 21.64 -3.83 1.55
C LEU A 215 21.14 -3.61 2.99
N LEU A 216 20.98 -2.35 3.36
CA LEU A 216 20.19 -1.98 4.52
C LEU A 216 18.71 -2.11 4.17
N THR A 217 18.03 -3.05 4.82
CA THR A 217 16.57 -3.17 4.73
C THR A 217 15.95 -2.40 5.88
N PHE A 218 15.04 -1.48 5.58
CA PHE A 218 14.25 -0.80 6.60
C PHE A 218 13.36 -1.80 7.35
N ASP A 219 13.37 -1.74 8.68
CA ASP A 219 12.55 -2.60 9.53
C ASP A 219 11.74 -1.73 10.50
N PRO A 220 10.42 -1.58 10.27
CA PRO A 220 9.54 -0.80 11.14
C PRO A 220 9.62 -1.21 12.62
N ALA A 221 9.92 -2.49 12.92
CA ALA A 221 9.99 -3.00 14.28
C ALA A 221 11.21 -2.50 15.09
N LEU A 222 12.12 -1.78 14.42
CA LEU A 222 13.34 -1.20 14.98
C LEU A 222 13.29 0.34 15.11
N LYS A 223 12.13 0.97 14.93
CA LYS A 223 11.98 2.45 14.96
C LYS A 223 12.45 3.14 16.24
N GLN A 224 12.47 2.44 17.35
CA GLN A 224 13.04 2.90 18.61
C GLN A 224 14.55 3.17 18.51
N PHE A 225 15.23 2.64 17.48
CA PHE A 225 16.61 2.94 17.15
C PHE A 225 16.69 4.04 16.09
N GLY A 226 17.68 4.95 16.21
CA GLY A 226 17.87 6.05 15.24
C GLY A 226 18.14 5.57 13.80
N ASN A 227 18.56 4.31 13.64
CA ASN A 227 18.70 3.62 12.37
C ASN A 227 17.86 2.33 12.42
N ALA A 228 16.60 2.41 11.99
CA ALA A 228 15.66 1.30 11.98
C ALA A 228 15.91 0.37 10.77
N TYR A 229 17.12 -0.17 10.69
CA TYR A 229 17.55 -1.03 9.58
C TYR A 229 18.03 -2.38 10.11
N ARG A 230 17.78 -3.43 9.34
CA ARG A 230 18.40 -4.75 9.46
C ARG A 230 19.26 -5.04 8.22
N PRO A 231 20.19 -6.01 8.30
CA PRO A 231 20.80 -6.57 7.09
C PRO A 231 19.71 -7.22 6.21
N GLY A 232 19.67 -6.87 4.93
CA GLY A 232 18.83 -7.53 3.93
C GLY A 232 19.33 -8.93 3.56
N GLU A 233 18.62 -9.62 2.67
CA GLU A 233 19.05 -10.93 2.18
C GLU A 233 20.42 -10.85 1.47
N PRO A 234 21.38 -11.74 1.80
CA PRO A 234 22.72 -11.70 1.22
C PRO A 234 22.74 -12.13 -0.24
N VAL A 235 23.39 -11.31 -1.07
CA VAL A 235 23.69 -11.60 -2.47
C VAL A 235 25.15 -12.04 -2.57
N PHE A 236 25.36 -13.29 -2.97
CA PHE A 236 26.70 -13.87 -3.13
C PHE A 236 27.17 -13.69 -4.56
N ALA A 237 28.41 -13.25 -4.73
CA ALA A 237 29.06 -13.17 -6.04
C ALA A 237 29.12 -14.54 -6.75
N ASP A 238 29.24 -15.63 -5.99
CA ASP A 238 29.12 -17.01 -6.48
C ASP A 238 27.71 -17.60 -6.22
N PRO A 239 26.85 -17.73 -7.25
CA PRO A 239 25.47 -18.19 -7.07
C PRO A 239 25.32 -19.60 -6.45
N PRO A 240 26.15 -20.62 -6.80
CA PRO A 240 26.19 -21.90 -6.11
C PRO A 240 26.43 -21.79 -4.60
N THR A 241 27.40 -20.97 -4.16
CA THR A 241 27.66 -20.73 -2.74
C THR A 241 26.46 -20.09 -2.05
N GLY A 242 25.84 -19.08 -2.68
CA GLY A 242 24.61 -18.49 -2.15
C GLY A 242 23.44 -19.47 -2.04
N ARG A 243 23.31 -20.43 -2.97
CA ARG A 243 22.30 -21.52 -2.86
C ARG A 243 22.57 -22.44 -1.68
N ARG A 244 23.83 -22.86 -1.48
CA ARG A 244 24.21 -23.72 -0.34
C ARG A 244 24.01 -23.00 1.00
N TRP A 245 24.37 -21.72 1.09
CA TRP A 245 24.18 -20.92 2.30
C TRP A 245 22.69 -20.77 2.66
N ARG A 246 21.84 -20.44 1.68
CA ARG A 246 20.39 -20.35 1.90
C ARG A 246 19.78 -21.69 2.33
N ALA A 247 20.19 -22.79 1.71
CA ALA A 247 19.75 -24.13 2.12
C ALA A 247 20.19 -24.47 3.55
N ALA A 248 21.43 -24.13 3.93
CA ALA A 248 21.91 -24.35 5.30
C ALA A 248 21.10 -23.54 6.33
N ARG A 249 20.76 -22.29 6.03
CA ARG A 249 19.89 -21.46 6.88
C ARG A 249 18.49 -22.06 7.03
N GLU A 250 17.88 -22.48 5.93
CA GLU A 250 16.56 -23.14 5.93
C GLU A 250 16.58 -24.43 6.76
N THR A 251 17.63 -25.25 6.63
CA THR A 251 17.82 -26.44 7.46
C THR A 251 17.86 -26.08 8.95
N ARG A 252 18.60 -25.05 9.36
CA ARG A 252 18.67 -24.63 10.77
C ARG A 252 17.34 -24.11 11.30
N MET A 253 16.57 -23.40 10.48
CA MET A 253 15.21 -22.97 10.85
C MET A 253 14.29 -24.17 11.05
N ASN A 254 14.34 -25.17 10.15
CA ASN A 254 13.52 -26.37 10.25
C ASN A 254 13.90 -27.26 11.45
N GLU A 255 15.20 -27.41 11.72
CA GLU A 255 15.69 -28.13 12.89
C GLU A 255 15.23 -27.45 14.19
N LEU A 256 15.31 -26.12 14.27
CA LEU A 256 14.80 -25.36 15.41
C LEU A 256 13.29 -25.57 15.60
N LEU A 257 12.49 -25.46 14.54
CA LEU A 257 11.05 -25.73 14.60
C LEU A 257 10.75 -27.17 15.06
N THR A 258 11.55 -28.14 14.60
CA THR A 258 11.43 -29.55 14.99
C THR A 258 11.65 -29.72 16.50
N VAL A 259 12.71 -29.13 17.04
CA VAL A 259 13.04 -29.21 18.47
C VAL A 259 11.97 -28.48 19.29
N LEU A 260 11.54 -27.29 18.87
CA LEU A 260 10.49 -26.53 19.57
C LEU A 260 9.15 -27.28 19.59
N GLY A 261 8.74 -27.86 18.46
CA GLY A 261 7.51 -28.65 18.34
C GLY A 261 7.50 -29.92 19.19
N GLY A 262 8.68 -30.46 19.53
CA GLY A 262 8.82 -31.58 20.47
C GLY A 262 9.01 -31.16 21.94
N SER A 263 9.06 -29.85 22.22
CA SER A 263 9.36 -29.31 23.54
C SER A 263 8.09 -28.98 24.34
N ARG A 264 8.26 -28.69 25.63
CA ARG A 264 7.17 -28.17 26.49
C ARG A 264 6.61 -26.82 26.03
N TRP A 265 7.28 -26.14 25.10
CA TRP A 265 6.88 -24.82 24.60
C TRP A 265 5.99 -24.90 23.36
N ALA A 266 5.77 -26.09 22.80
CA ALA A 266 5.00 -26.28 21.57
C ALA A 266 3.58 -25.68 21.65
N GLU A 267 2.93 -25.77 22.81
CA GLU A 267 1.59 -25.23 23.05
C GLU A 267 1.58 -23.72 23.35
N HIS A 268 2.75 -23.12 23.58
CA HIS A 268 2.92 -21.72 23.95
C HIS A 268 3.47 -20.84 22.82
N LEU A 269 3.85 -21.44 21.69
CA LEU A 269 4.50 -20.76 20.57
C LEU A 269 3.68 -20.97 19.30
N VAL A 270 2.92 -19.94 18.93
CA VAL A 270 2.12 -19.94 17.71
C VAL A 270 2.95 -19.33 16.59
N LEU A 271 3.39 -20.14 15.63
CA LEU A 271 4.12 -19.69 14.46
C LEU A 271 3.21 -18.80 13.58
N ARG A 272 3.75 -17.67 13.11
CA ARG A 272 3.08 -16.76 12.18
C ARG A 272 4.06 -16.26 11.11
N GLY A 273 3.62 -15.29 10.32
CA GLY A 273 4.48 -14.57 9.40
C GLY A 273 4.93 -15.44 8.23
N SER A 274 6.14 -15.17 7.73
CA SER A 274 6.58 -15.73 6.44
C SER A 274 6.82 -17.23 6.45
N ALA A 275 7.15 -17.80 7.61
CA ALA A 275 7.50 -19.22 7.75
C ALA A 275 6.28 -20.15 7.55
N VAL A 276 5.08 -19.72 7.98
CA VAL A 276 3.86 -20.53 7.82
C VAL A 276 3.29 -20.45 6.39
N MET A 277 3.60 -19.39 5.64
CA MET A 277 3.07 -19.17 4.28
C MET A 277 3.24 -20.38 3.34
N ARG A 278 4.35 -21.13 3.47
CA ARG A 278 4.62 -22.29 2.61
C ARG A 278 3.63 -23.44 2.82
N ALA A 279 3.00 -23.55 3.99
CA ALA A 279 1.91 -24.50 4.21
C ALA A 279 0.62 -24.11 3.47
N TRP A 280 0.38 -22.80 3.32
CA TRP A 280 -0.85 -22.27 2.71
C TRP A 280 -0.73 -22.18 1.19
N VAL A 281 0.32 -21.55 0.69
CA VAL A 281 0.45 -21.18 -0.74
C VAL A 281 1.61 -21.89 -1.44
N GLY A 282 2.20 -22.90 -0.79
CA GLY A 282 3.15 -23.81 -1.40
C GLY A 282 4.39 -23.12 -1.97
N ALA A 283 4.71 -23.42 -3.24
CA ALA A 283 5.91 -22.92 -3.91
C ALA A 283 5.85 -21.42 -4.24
N ASP A 284 4.67 -20.82 -4.23
CA ASP A 284 4.50 -19.38 -4.44
C ASP A 284 4.88 -18.57 -3.19
N ALA A 285 4.99 -19.22 -2.02
CA ALA A 285 5.47 -18.54 -0.83
C ALA A 285 6.91 -18.05 -1.04
N ARG A 286 7.16 -16.77 -0.76
CA ARG A 286 8.53 -16.27 -0.68
C ARG A 286 9.29 -17.01 0.42
N ARG A 287 10.61 -17.13 0.25
CA ARG A 287 11.45 -17.74 1.30
C ARG A 287 11.35 -16.93 2.60
N PRO A 288 11.16 -17.59 3.76
CA PRO A 288 11.08 -16.90 5.03
C PRO A 288 12.43 -16.29 5.41
N GLY A 289 12.38 -15.08 5.95
CA GLY A 289 13.55 -14.35 6.43
C GLY A 289 13.80 -14.54 7.94
N ASP A 290 12.82 -15.08 8.66
CA ASP A 290 12.74 -15.12 10.11
C ASP A 290 11.72 -16.17 10.56
N LEU A 291 11.73 -16.46 11.87
CA LEU A 291 10.67 -17.21 12.55
C LEU A 291 9.93 -16.25 13.48
N ASP A 292 8.65 -16.01 13.20
CA ASP A 292 7.79 -15.15 14.02
C ASP A 292 6.88 -16.01 14.90
N PHE A 293 6.83 -15.73 16.20
CA PHE A 293 5.96 -16.40 17.16
C PHE A 293 5.07 -15.42 17.91
N VAL A 294 3.81 -15.78 18.13
CA VAL A 294 2.97 -15.20 19.18
C VAL A 294 2.96 -16.13 20.38
N VAL A 295 3.17 -15.57 21.56
CA VAL A 295 3.14 -16.33 22.81
C VAL A 295 1.71 -16.45 23.32
N THR A 296 1.33 -17.68 23.66
CA THR A 296 0.06 -18.00 24.33
C THR A 296 0.33 -18.58 25.72
N PRO A 297 -0.54 -18.36 26.72
CA PRO A 297 -1.67 -17.42 26.73
C PRO A 297 -1.25 -15.95 26.69
N SER A 298 -2.14 -15.08 26.21
CA SER A 298 -1.90 -13.63 26.00
C SER A 298 -1.70 -12.82 27.30
N ASN A 299 -1.82 -13.44 28.48
CA ASN A 299 -1.46 -12.80 29.75
C ASN A 299 0.04 -12.91 30.08
N ILE A 300 0.83 -13.64 29.30
CA ILE A 300 2.30 -13.64 29.40
C ILE A 300 2.82 -12.35 28.76
N THR A 301 3.38 -11.47 29.58
CA THR A 301 4.01 -10.21 29.16
C THR A 301 5.53 -10.36 29.07
N SER A 302 6.18 -9.53 28.25
CA SER A 302 7.61 -9.65 27.94
C SER A 302 8.56 -9.46 29.14
N ASP A 303 8.08 -8.81 30.21
CA ASP A 303 8.81 -8.54 31.46
C ASP A 303 8.60 -9.63 32.53
N SER A 304 7.65 -10.53 32.30
CA SER A 304 7.30 -11.61 33.21
C SER A 304 8.42 -12.64 33.39
N ARG A 305 8.34 -13.42 34.47
CA ARG A 305 9.23 -14.58 34.66
C ARG A 305 8.98 -15.66 33.61
N ALA A 306 7.71 -15.89 33.25
CA ALA A 306 7.32 -16.88 32.25
C ALA A 306 7.93 -16.56 30.88
N ALA A 307 7.95 -15.27 30.47
CA ALA A 307 8.60 -14.85 29.24
C ALA A 307 10.10 -15.14 29.24
N ARG A 308 10.79 -14.89 30.36
CA ARG A 308 12.22 -15.22 30.51
C ARG A 308 12.48 -16.73 30.40
N ASP A 309 11.70 -17.53 31.12
CA ASP A 309 11.83 -18.99 31.09
C ASP A 309 11.57 -19.55 29.67
N LEU A 310 10.62 -18.97 28.94
CA LEU A 310 10.31 -19.30 27.54
C LEU A 310 11.46 -18.93 26.59
N LEU A 311 12.02 -17.71 26.71
CA LEU A 311 13.15 -17.26 25.89
C LEU A 311 14.41 -18.11 26.14
N ASP A 312 14.68 -18.48 27.39
CA ASP A 312 15.76 -19.42 27.73
C ASP A 312 15.50 -20.81 27.13
N GLY A 313 14.23 -21.23 27.11
CA GLY A 313 13.77 -22.41 26.40
C GLY A 313 14.06 -22.39 24.90
N ILE A 314 13.78 -21.27 24.23
CA ILE A 314 14.10 -21.08 22.81
C ILE A 314 15.62 -21.14 22.59
N LYS A 315 16.42 -20.51 23.46
CA LYS A 315 17.89 -20.57 23.38
C LYS A 315 18.42 -21.99 23.57
N ALA A 316 17.83 -22.77 24.49
CA ALA A 316 18.19 -24.19 24.67
C ALA A 316 17.85 -25.01 23.41
N ALA A 317 16.63 -24.87 22.87
CA ALA A 317 16.22 -25.52 21.64
C ALA A 317 17.11 -25.13 20.44
N ALA A 318 17.52 -23.86 20.36
CA ALA A 318 18.45 -23.38 19.36
C ALA A 318 19.82 -24.08 19.47
N SER A 319 20.34 -24.30 20.69
CA SER A 319 21.57 -25.07 20.88
C SER A 319 21.45 -26.49 20.34
N GLU A 320 20.32 -27.16 20.58
CA GLU A 320 20.06 -28.52 20.09
C GLU A 320 19.93 -28.56 18.55
N ALA A 321 19.38 -27.50 17.94
CA ALA A 321 19.30 -27.30 16.50
C ALA A 321 20.63 -26.85 15.84
N GLY A 322 21.75 -26.88 16.57
CA GLY A 322 23.07 -26.52 16.03
C GLY A 322 23.30 -25.02 15.82
N LEU A 323 22.50 -24.17 16.45
CA LEU A 323 22.75 -22.73 16.56
C LEU A 323 23.66 -22.43 17.77
N ARG A 324 24.24 -21.22 17.82
CA ARG A 324 25.15 -20.78 18.90
C ARG A 324 24.49 -19.72 19.81
N PRO A 325 23.57 -20.11 20.72
CA PRO A 325 22.85 -19.16 21.58
C PRO A 325 23.75 -18.34 22.51
N GLY A 326 24.93 -18.83 22.87
CA GLY A 326 25.92 -18.07 23.65
C GLY A 326 26.47 -16.83 22.92
N GLU A 327 26.29 -16.78 21.59
CA GLU A 327 26.63 -15.63 20.75
C GLU A 327 25.39 -14.84 20.31
N ALA A 328 24.20 -15.11 20.84
CA ALA A 328 22.98 -14.46 20.38
C ALA A 328 22.99 -12.94 20.61
N GLY A 329 22.49 -12.19 19.62
CA GLY A 329 22.05 -10.81 19.84
C GLY A 329 20.59 -10.81 20.29
N GLU A 330 20.24 -9.93 21.24
CA GLU A 330 18.87 -9.76 21.71
C GLU A 330 18.52 -8.26 21.72
N SER A 331 17.33 -7.93 21.23
CA SER A 331 16.80 -6.57 21.23
C SER A 331 15.30 -6.59 21.51
N ALA A 332 14.79 -5.57 22.22
CA ALA A 332 13.36 -5.28 22.21
C ALA A 332 12.94 -4.84 20.80
N ILE A 333 11.79 -5.33 20.34
CA ILE A 333 11.17 -4.96 19.06
C ILE A 333 9.72 -4.59 19.27
N TRP A 334 9.26 -3.56 18.56
CA TRP A 334 7.86 -3.14 18.55
C TRP A 334 7.23 -3.58 17.24
N THR A 335 6.69 -4.80 17.22
CA THR A 335 6.16 -5.42 16.00
C THR A 335 4.90 -4.66 15.56
N TYR A 336 4.97 -4.06 14.36
CA TYR A 336 3.91 -3.21 13.78
C TYR A 336 3.46 -2.06 14.70
N GLU A 337 4.38 -1.49 15.48
CA GLU A 337 4.14 -0.39 16.45
C GLU A 337 3.14 -0.73 17.59
N ARG A 338 2.78 -2.00 17.77
CA ARG A 338 1.68 -2.42 18.64
C ARG A 338 2.05 -3.40 19.73
N ALA A 339 2.85 -4.39 19.36
CA ALA A 339 3.00 -5.58 20.18
C ALA A 339 4.41 -5.67 20.75
N ASP A 340 4.46 -6.05 22.02
CA ASP A 340 5.72 -6.16 22.75
C ASP A 340 6.46 -7.42 22.37
N GLY A 341 7.64 -7.25 21.78
CA GLY A 341 8.41 -8.36 21.29
C GLY A 341 9.87 -8.39 21.72
N ARG A 342 10.46 -9.57 21.54
CA ARG A 342 11.91 -9.81 21.63
C ARG A 342 12.39 -10.42 20.33
N ARG A 343 13.43 -9.81 19.75
CA ARG A 343 14.16 -10.38 18.63
C ARG A 343 15.42 -11.05 19.12
N LEU A 344 15.59 -12.32 18.78
CA LEU A 344 16.83 -13.07 18.92
C LEU A 344 17.45 -13.23 17.54
N VAL A 345 18.75 -12.94 17.42
CA VAL A 345 19.53 -13.28 16.22
C VAL A 345 20.64 -14.22 16.64
N ILE A 346 20.49 -15.50 16.28
CA ILE A 346 21.34 -16.59 16.75
C ILE A 346 22.22 -17.10 15.60
N PRO A 347 23.56 -17.04 15.73
CA PRO A 347 24.47 -17.51 14.67
C PRO A 347 24.45 -19.02 14.46
N PHE A 348 24.82 -19.45 13.26
CA PHE A 348 25.24 -20.82 12.96
C PHE A 348 26.47 -20.84 12.05
N SER A 349 27.20 -21.95 12.06
CA SER A 349 28.27 -22.23 11.09
C SER A 349 27.87 -23.38 10.18
N THR A 350 28.43 -23.38 8.98
CA THR A 350 28.41 -24.52 8.06
C THR A 350 29.80 -24.63 7.45
N PRO A 351 30.39 -25.84 7.35
CA PRO A 351 31.69 -26.02 6.71
C PRO A 351 31.73 -25.37 5.32
N ASP A 352 32.85 -24.71 5.02
CA ASP A 352 33.13 -24.07 3.72
C ASP A 352 32.14 -22.96 3.31
N LEU A 353 31.35 -22.44 4.25
CA LEU A 353 30.44 -21.31 4.04
C LEU A 353 30.65 -20.24 5.12
N PRO A 354 30.40 -18.97 4.79
CA PRO A 354 30.34 -17.92 5.80
C PRO A 354 29.29 -18.21 6.88
N ASP A 355 29.59 -17.81 8.12
CA ASP A 355 28.64 -17.88 9.23
C ASP A 355 27.33 -17.17 8.87
N GLY A 356 26.21 -17.79 9.21
CA GLY A 356 24.88 -17.24 9.02
C GLY A 356 24.19 -16.95 10.35
N SER A 357 22.94 -16.50 10.29
CA SER A 357 22.11 -16.37 11.47
C SER A 357 20.64 -16.71 11.19
N VAL A 358 19.97 -17.15 12.24
CA VAL A 358 18.50 -17.29 12.29
C VAL A 358 17.97 -16.15 13.16
N GLN A 359 17.02 -15.40 12.61
CA GLN A 359 16.26 -14.39 13.34
C GLN A 359 14.98 -15.04 13.87
N ILE A 360 14.67 -14.79 15.14
CA ILE A 360 13.48 -15.28 15.82
C ILE A 360 12.83 -14.08 16.51
N ASP A 361 11.61 -13.77 16.13
CA ASP A 361 10.82 -12.69 16.70
C ASP A 361 9.71 -13.31 17.54
N VAL A 362 9.64 -12.92 18.81
CA VAL A 362 8.68 -13.45 19.78
C VAL A 362 7.84 -12.29 20.28
N VAL A 363 6.52 -12.35 20.04
CA VAL A 363 5.56 -11.34 20.44
C VAL A 363 4.75 -11.84 21.65
N PHE A 364 4.59 -10.95 22.64
CA PHE A 364 3.91 -11.20 23.90
C PHE A 364 2.64 -10.35 24.00
N GLY A 365 1.67 -10.79 24.79
CA GLY A 365 0.46 -10.00 25.09
C GLY A 365 -0.59 -9.94 23.98
N GLU A 366 -0.29 -10.43 22.78
CA GLU A 366 -1.18 -10.37 21.62
C GLU A 366 -2.33 -11.38 21.75
N ARG A 367 -3.55 -10.93 21.50
CA ARG A 367 -4.74 -11.80 21.49
C ARG A 367 -4.91 -12.40 20.10
N LEU A 368 -5.25 -13.69 20.06
CA LEU A 368 -5.57 -14.40 18.83
C LEU A 368 -7.10 -14.43 18.69
N PRO A 369 -7.70 -13.67 17.75
CA PRO A 369 -9.16 -13.67 17.57
C PRO A 369 -9.67 -14.97 16.94
N ILE A 370 -8.79 -15.72 16.28
CA ILE A 370 -9.01 -17.08 15.80
C ILE A 370 -8.01 -17.98 16.54
N GLU A 371 -8.50 -19.10 17.08
CA GLU A 371 -7.63 -20.09 17.72
C GLU A 371 -6.60 -20.65 16.73
N PRO A 372 -5.33 -20.80 17.13
CA PRO A 372 -4.29 -21.39 16.28
C PRO A 372 -4.53 -22.88 16.07
N GLU A 373 -3.94 -23.44 15.01
CA GLU A 373 -4.09 -24.86 14.67
C GLU A 373 -2.73 -25.55 14.44
N PRO A 374 -2.65 -26.88 14.63
CA PRO A 374 -1.45 -27.64 14.27
C PRO A 374 -1.29 -27.74 12.75
N VAL A 375 -0.15 -27.27 12.23
CA VAL A 375 0.16 -27.20 10.80
C VAL A 375 1.39 -28.06 10.47
N ALA A 376 1.32 -28.79 9.37
CA ALA A 376 2.47 -29.50 8.81
C ALA A 376 3.29 -28.56 7.92
N LEU A 377 4.58 -28.39 8.26
CA LEU A 377 5.49 -27.54 7.48
C LEU A 377 6.44 -28.38 6.64
N PRO A 378 6.72 -28.00 5.37
CA PRO A 378 7.71 -28.70 4.55
C PRO A 378 9.09 -28.74 5.21
N GLY A 379 9.64 -29.93 5.39
CA GLY A 379 10.96 -30.14 6.01
C GLY A 379 10.96 -30.14 7.54
N VAL A 380 9.80 -30.05 8.18
CA VAL A 380 9.64 -30.18 9.63
C VAL A 380 8.76 -31.41 9.93
N PRO A 381 9.28 -32.44 10.64
CA PRO A 381 8.53 -33.66 10.93
C PRO A 381 7.46 -33.48 12.02
N ALA A 382 7.60 -32.47 12.88
CA ALA A 382 6.61 -32.16 13.91
C ALA A 382 5.48 -31.28 13.35
N LEU A 383 4.27 -31.45 13.88
CA LEU A 383 3.20 -30.45 13.70
C LEU A 383 3.54 -29.22 14.54
N ILE A 384 3.42 -28.05 13.94
CA ILE A 384 3.71 -26.77 14.59
C ILE A 384 2.40 -26.04 14.81
N LEU A 385 2.15 -25.59 16.04
CA LEU A 385 1.02 -24.72 16.33
C LEU A 385 1.24 -23.39 15.58
N ALA A 386 0.29 -23.00 14.73
CA ALA A 386 0.45 -21.83 13.86
C ALA A 386 -0.86 -21.06 13.70
N ALA A 387 -0.73 -19.79 13.31
CA ALA A 387 -1.88 -18.97 12.91
C ALA A 387 -2.50 -19.56 11.64
N THR A 388 -3.84 -19.61 11.61
CA THR A 388 -4.58 -20.06 10.42
C THR A 388 -4.30 -19.16 9.21
N ALA A 389 -4.59 -19.65 8.00
CA ALA A 389 -4.49 -18.83 6.79
C ALA A 389 -5.37 -17.57 6.88
N GLU A 390 -6.58 -17.69 7.43
CA GLU A 390 -7.52 -16.58 7.65
C GLU A 390 -6.94 -15.52 8.60
N LEU A 391 -6.42 -15.93 9.76
CA LEU A 391 -5.80 -15.00 10.71
C LEU A 391 -4.55 -14.33 10.11
N SER A 392 -3.78 -15.10 9.35
CA SER A 392 -2.62 -14.57 8.63
C SER A 392 -3.04 -13.48 7.63
N LEU A 393 -4.14 -13.68 6.89
CA LEU A 393 -4.67 -12.69 5.96
C LEU A 393 -5.18 -11.45 6.69
N ALA A 394 -5.99 -11.63 7.73
CA ALA A 394 -6.55 -10.54 8.54
C ALA A 394 -5.45 -9.61 9.09
N TRP A 395 -4.36 -10.19 9.58
CA TRP A 395 -3.20 -9.44 10.05
C TRP A 395 -2.45 -8.70 8.93
N LYS A 396 -2.30 -9.30 7.75
CA LYS A 396 -1.65 -8.61 6.62
C LYS A 396 -2.46 -7.40 6.17
N LEU A 397 -3.79 -7.52 6.14
CA LEU A 397 -4.72 -6.41 5.83
C LEU A 397 -4.63 -5.32 6.90
N LEU A 398 -4.60 -5.70 8.17
CA LEU A 398 -4.37 -4.79 9.29
C LEU A 398 -3.07 -3.99 9.07
N TRP A 399 -1.92 -4.65 8.87
CA TRP A 399 -0.64 -3.96 8.71
C TRP A 399 -0.62 -3.04 7.49
N LEU A 400 -1.14 -3.49 6.36
CA LEU A 400 -1.18 -2.66 5.14
C LEU A 400 -2.07 -1.42 5.31
N ALA A 401 -3.15 -1.51 6.08
CA ALA A 401 -4.06 -0.40 6.29
C ALA A 401 -3.56 0.63 7.32
N THR A 402 -2.78 0.19 8.31
CA THR A 402 -2.51 1.03 9.48
C THR A 402 -1.04 1.36 9.73
N ASP A 403 -0.12 0.58 9.18
CA ASP A 403 1.29 0.84 9.41
C ASP A 403 1.68 2.17 8.75
N ARG A 404 2.50 2.96 9.45
CA ARG A 404 3.07 4.18 8.86
C ARG A 404 3.92 3.88 7.62
N TYR A 405 4.46 2.66 7.51
CA TYR A 405 5.34 2.22 6.42
C TYR A 405 4.93 0.83 5.92
N PRO A 406 3.80 0.70 5.21
CA PRO A 406 3.30 -0.58 4.74
C PRO A 406 4.31 -1.24 3.80
N GLN A 407 4.59 -2.53 4.01
CA GLN A 407 5.68 -3.22 3.32
C GLN A 407 5.19 -4.02 2.11
N GLY A 408 5.97 -4.02 1.02
CA GLY A 408 5.64 -4.80 -0.20
C GLY A 408 5.52 -6.30 0.05
N LYS A 409 6.28 -6.85 1.01
CA LYS A 409 6.17 -8.26 1.43
C LYS A 409 4.79 -8.60 1.99
N ASP A 410 4.16 -7.66 2.69
CA ASP A 410 2.85 -7.88 3.30
C ASP A 410 1.75 -7.82 2.25
N LEU A 411 1.88 -6.95 1.24
CA LEU A 411 1.01 -6.91 0.07
C LEU A 411 1.08 -8.20 -0.74
N TYR A 412 2.30 -8.69 -1.00
CA TYR A 412 2.51 -9.96 -1.71
C TYR A 412 1.90 -11.14 -0.94
N ASP A 413 2.21 -11.27 0.35
CA ASP A 413 1.69 -12.35 1.19
C ASP A 413 0.14 -12.27 1.29
N ALA A 414 -0.43 -11.07 1.45
CA ALA A 414 -1.89 -10.87 1.50
C ALA A 414 -2.59 -11.32 0.21
N ALA A 415 -2.04 -10.95 -0.95
CA ALA A 415 -2.62 -11.33 -2.23
C ALA A 415 -2.66 -12.85 -2.41
N LEU A 416 -1.57 -13.55 -2.07
CA LEU A 416 -1.52 -15.01 -2.14
C LEU A 416 -2.47 -15.67 -1.13
N LEU A 417 -2.56 -15.13 0.09
CA LEU A 417 -3.49 -15.63 1.10
C LEU A 417 -4.95 -15.43 0.68
N ALA A 418 -5.33 -14.26 0.18
CA ALA A 418 -6.69 -14.00 -0.29
C ALA A 418 -7.08 -14.84 -1.51
N GLU A 419 -6.10 -15.25 -2.33
CA GLU A 419 -6.34 -16.19 -3.42
C GLU A 419 -6.54 -17.63 -2.94
N HIS A 420 -6.05 -17.96 -1.74
CA HIS A 420 -6.10 -19.28 -1.11
C HIS A 420 -7.27 -19.45 -0.13
N THR A 421 -7.62 -18.40 0.62
CA THR A 421 -8.62 -18.42 1.68
C THR A 421 -9.46 -17.14 1.68
N THR A 422 -10.61 -17.19 2.35
CA THR A 422 -11.50 -16.04 2.62
C THR A 422 -11.22 -15.48 4.01
N VAL A 423 -11.68 -14.27 4.28
CA VAL A 423 -11.57 -13.66 5.62
C VAL A 423 -12.82 -12.89 5.94
N ASP A 424 -13.39 -13.12 7.12
CA ASP A 424 -14.56 -12.37 7.56
C ASP A 424 -14.22 -10.86 7.62
N VAL A 425 -14.96 -10.05 6.85
CA VAL A 425 -14.81 -8.60 6.83
C VAL A 425 -15.00 -7.99 8.22
N GLU A 426 -15.88 -8.55 9.05
CA GLU A 426 -16.11 -8.05 10.41
C GLU A 426 -14.90 -8.32 11.31
N LEU A 427 -14.21 -9.46 11.14
CA LEU A 427 -12.94 -9.72 11.82
C LEU A 427 -11.89 -8.66 11.45
N VAL A 428 -11.78 -8.32 10.17
CA VAL A 428 -10.83 -7.29 9.72
C VAL A 428 -11.21 -5.93 10.30
N ARG A 429 -12.50 -5.57 10.29
CA ARG A 429 -13.00 -4.32 10.89
C ARG A 429 -12.71 -4.25 12.39
N ASP A 430 -12.95 -5.33 13.12
CA ASP A 430 -12.67 -5.42 14.57
C ASP A 430 -11.18 -5.25 14.88
N LEU A 431 -10.30 -5.76 14.02
CA LEU A 431 -8.85 -5.55 14.14
C LEU A 431 -8.42 -4.12 13.82
N LEU A 432 -9.09 -3.46 12.88
CA LEU A 432 -8.81 -2.09 12.46
C LEU A 432 -9.39 -1.04 13.42
N LEU A 433 -10.50 -1.35 14.09
CA LEU A 433 -11.27 -0.40 14.90
C LEU A 433 -10.45 0.31 15.99
N PRO A 434 -9.57 -0.35 16.76
CA PRO A 434 -8.74 0.32 17.76
C PRO A 434 -7.78 1.38 17.19
N GLU A 435 -7.49 1.28 15.89
CA GLU A 435 -6.42 2.01 15.21
C GLU A 435 -6.98 3.13 14.32
N LEU A 436 -8.11 2.85 13.65
CA LEU A 436 -8.73 3.75 12.68
C LEU A 436 -10.07 4.34 13.16
N GLY A 437 -10.62 3.86 14.28
CA GLY A 437 -11.96 4.28 14.73
C GLY A 437 -13.02 3.98 13.66
N ASP A 438 -13.96 4.91 13.45
CA ASP A 438 -15.07 4.73 12.50
C ASP A 438 -14.61 4.50 11.04
N GLU A 439 -13.40 4.94 10.66
CA GLU A 439 -12.84 4.68 9.33
C GLU A 439 -12.64 3.16 9.08
N ALA A 440 -12.48 2.36 10.12
CA ALA A 440 -12.43 0.90 10.01
C ALA A 440 -13.68 0.32 9.34
N LEU A 441 -14.86 0.92 9.59
CA LEU A 441 -16.13 0.46 9.05
C LEU A 441 -16.23 0.61 7.52
N GLU A 442 -15.40 1.48 6.94
CA GLU A 442 -15.32 1.70 5.49
C GLU A 442 -14.46 0.65 4.78
N PHE A 443 -13.80 -0.27 5.51
CA PHE A 443 -13.01 -1.34 4.92
C PHE A 443 -13.87 -2.21 4.00
N SER A 444 -13.34 -2.47 2.80
CA SER A 444 -13.97 -3.25 1.74
C SER A 444 -12.93 -3.91 0.84
N ALA A 445 -13.37 -4.80 -0.05
CA ALA A 445 -12.50 -5.42 -1.07
C ALA A 445 -11.80 -4.41 -1.99
N ALA A 446 -12.32 -3.18 -2.12
CA ALA A 446 -11.70 -2.11 -2.92
C ALA A 446 -10.61 -1.33 -2.16
N THR A 447 -10.57 -1.41 -0.83
CA THR A 447 -9.60 -0.68 0.01
C THR A 447 -8.14 -0.84 -0.43
N PRO A 448 -7.66 -2.04 -0.84
CA PRO A 448 -6.28 -2.22 -1.28
C PRO A 448 -5.85 -1.31 -2.44
N LEU A 449 -6.79 -0.90 -3.30
CA LEU A 449 -6.52 -0.04 -4.46
C LEU A 449 -6.19 1.42 -4.05
N SER A 450 -6.50 1.79 -2.81
CA SER A 450 -6.24 3.13 -2.25
C SER A 450 -4.88 3.28 -1.56
N TRP A 451 -4.13 2.18 -1.38
CA TRP A 451 -2.83 2.23 -0.72
C TRP A 451 -1.76 2.73 -1.69
N HIS A 452 -1.21 3.91 -1.46
CA HIS A 452 -0.23 4.52 -2.39
C HIS A 452 1.23 4.36 -1.96
N ASP A 453 1.47 4.15 -0.66
CA ASP A 453 2.79 4.22 -0.04
C ASP A 453 3.36 2.85 0.35
N VAL A 454 2.92 1.79 -0.33
CA VAL A 454 3.46 0.43 -0.11
C VAL A 454 4.90 0.36 -0.61
N ASP A 455 5.83 0.06 0.29
CA ASP A 455 7.27 -0.05 0.01
C ASP A 455 7.59 -1.30 -0.82
N TRP A 456 7.33 -1.19 -2.12
CA TRP A 456 7.53 -2.26 -3.09
C TRP A 456 8.99 -2.39 -3.54
N ASP A 457 9.71 -1.28 -3.64
CA ASP A 457 11.07 -1.26 -4.15
C ASP A 457 12.03 -2.02 -3.24
N ASN A 458 11.92 -1.84 -1.91
CA ASN A 458 12.72 -2.63 -0.96
C ASN A 458 12.35 -4.12 -1.00
N PHE A 459 11.07 -4.44 -1.21
CA PHE A 459 10.64 -5.83 -1.33
C PHE A 459 11.23 -6.52 -2.57
N VAL A 460 11.18 -5.88 -3.74
CA VAL A 460 11.76 -6.43 -4.97
C VAL A 460 13.29 -6.50 -4.90
N ALA A 461 13.95 -5.60 -4.18
CA ALA A 461 15.39 -5.67 -3.96
C ALA A 461 15.79 -6.95 -3.19
N GLU A 462 14.98 -7.41 -2.23
CA GLU A 462 15.20 -8.68 -1.51
C GLU A 462 14.71 -9.91 -2.31
N TYR A 463 13.65 -9.74 -3.11
CA TYR A 463 12.99 -10.82 -3.83
C TYR A 463 12.82 -10.51 -5.33
N PRO A 464 13.91 -10.40 -6.11
CA PRO A 464 13.87 -9.98 -7.52
C PRO A 464 13.17 -10.99 -8.45
N GLY A 465 12.85 -12.19 -7.95
CA GLY A 465 12.09 -13.20 -8.69
C GLY A 465 10.57 -13.00 -8.66
N VAL A 466 10.07 -12.04 -7.87
CA VAL A 466 8.63 -11.74 -7.82
C VAL A 466 8.26 -10.87 -9.02
N PRO A 467 7.30 -11.30 -9.87
CA PRO A 467 6.90 -10.54 -11.04
C PRO A 467 5.96 -9.37 -10.67
N GLY A 468 5.86 -8.39 -11.57
CA GLY A 468 4.90 -7.29 -11.45
C GLY A 468 5.33 -6.18 -10.48
N ASP A 469 4.45 -5.18 -10.34
CA ASP A 469 4.64 -4.03 -9.45
C ASP A 469 3.57 -3.97 -8.35
N ALA A 470 3.66 -3.02 -7.43
CA ALA A 470 2.68 -2.89 -6.35
C ALA A 470 1.23 -2.80 -6.85
N VAL A 471 1.00 -2.09 -7.97
CA VAL A 471 -0.34 -1.93 -8.55
C VAL A 471 -0.88 -3.27 -9.02
N HIS A 472 -0.05 -4.08 -9.71
CA HIS A 472 -0.43 -5.43 -10.10
C HIS A 472 -0.90 -6.27 -8.90
N TRP A 473 -0.16 -6.24 -7.78
CA TRP A 473 -0.48 -7.03 -6.60
C TRP A 473 -1.67 -6.49 -5.79
N GLN A 474 -1.88 -5.17 -5.75
CA GLN A 474 -3.09 -4.56 -5.19
C GLN A 474 -4.34 -4.96 -5.95
N ARG A 475 -4.29 -4.98 -7.28
CA ARG A 475 -5.40 -5.42 -8.13
C ARG A 475 -5.76 -6.88 -7.86
N ARG A 476 -4.74 -7.75 -7.73
CA ARG A 476 -4.95 -9.17 -7.39
C ARG A 476 -5.58 -9.34 -6.02
N LEU A 477 -5.06 -8.67 -4.99
CA LEU A 477 -5.60 -8.71 -3.64
C LEU A 477 -7.07 -8.24 -3.63
N ALA A 478 -7.36 -7.08 -4.22
CA ALA A 478 -8.73 -6.56 -4.27
C ALA A 478 -9.70 -7.53 -4.97
N LEU A 479 -9.29 -8.11 -6.10
CA LEU A 479 -10.11 -9.10 -6.83
C LEU A 479 -10.31 -10.39 -6.04
N ALA A 480 -9.34 -10.80 -5.23
CA ALA A 480 -9.45 -11.99 -4.41
C ALA A 480 -10.40 -11.77 -3.23
N LEU A 481 -10.37 -10.59 -2.61
CA LEU A 481 -11.31 -10.19 -1.55
C LEU A 481 -12.75 -9.97 -2.07
N ASP A 482 -12.93 -9.57 -3.33
CA ASP A 482 -14.25 -9.36 -3.95
C ASP A 482 -14.96 -10.68 -4.35
N ARG A 483 -14.35 -11.84 -4.08
CA ARG A 483 -14.95 -13.16 -4.40
C ARG A 483 -16.07 -13.57 -3.45
N GLU A 484 -16.24 -12.84 -2.34
CA GLU A 484 -17.24 -13.10 -1.30
C GLU A 484 -18.65 -12.65 -1.66
#